data_AF-A0A225WSE8-F1
#
_entry.id   AF-A0A225WSE8-F1
#
_cell.length_a   1.000
_cell.length_b   1.000
_cell.length_c   1.000
_cell.angle_alpha   90.00
_cell.angle_beta   90.00
_cell.angle_gamma   90.00
#
_symmetry.space_group_name_H-M   'P 1'
#
loop_
_entity.id
_entity.type
_entity.pdbx_description
1 polymer ?
#
loop_
_entity_poly.entity_id
_entity_poly.type
_entity_poly.pdbx_seq_one_letter_code
_entity_poly.pdbx_strand_id
1 'polypeptide(L)'
;MLHSFRSAVTVAFLLAWAGVGIVQADTLCSLPPVTYAKAKAAYPASAFAIEALEKYGIATWYSDRKANGDYAQTAADLVATCPQDSRISVVVYGLPNKDCAAKESAVGSTVQSAADYVAFLNTLTSAIGNRKIMYILEPDAIGLLADTTGCGQSAGYLANLQTAISLLSKNENAQIYLDVGYWTLEYPASSTAVANIVK
;
A
#
# COMPACT_ATOMS: atom_id res chain seq x y z
N MET A 1 85.23 10.25 -2.32
CA MET A 1 84.06 10.00 -1.45
C MET A 1 82.87 10.70 -2.08
N LEU A 2 82.06 9.98 -2.87
CA LEU A 2 80.79 10.49 -3.42
C LEU A 2 79.66 9.97 -2.53
N HIS A 3 78.94 10.87 -1.86
CA HIS A 3 77.73 10.53 -1.12
C HIS A 3 76.53 10.52 -2.06
N SER A 4 75.92 9.34 -2.21
CA SER A 4 74.68 9.10 -2.97
C SER A 4 73.48 9.46 -2.08
N PHE A 5 72.71 10.47 -2.48
CA PHE A 5 71.40 10.79 -1.90
C PHE A 5 70.33 10.01 -2.67
N ARG A 6 69.70 9.01 -2.02
CA ARG A 6 68.50 8.35 -2.52
C ARG A 6 67.28 9.08 -1.98
N SER A 7 66.60 9.85 -2.83
CA SER A 7 65.26 10.39 -2.53
C SER A 7 64.24 9.26 -2.56
N ALA A 8 63.60 8.99 -1.42
CA ALA A 8 62.45 8.10 -1.33
C ALA A 8 61.19 8.87 -1.78
N VAL A 9 60.57 8.43 -2.86
CA VAL A 9 59.26 8.93 -3.29
C VAL A 9 58.19 8.15 -2.51
N THR A 10 57.50 8.84 -1.60
CA THR A 10 56.35 8.27 -0.89
C THR A 10 55.11 8.44 -1.76
N VAL A 11 54.60 7.35 -2.33
CA VAL A 11 53.32 7.35 -3.05
C VAL A 11 52.19 7.23 -2.02
N ALA A 12 51.40 8.29 -1.85
CA ALA A 12 50.20 8.26 -1.04
C ALA A 12 49.04 7.65 -1.86
N PHE A 13 48.60 6.44 -1.48
CA PHE A 13 47.36 5.85 -2.00
C PHE A 13 46.15 6.51 -1.31
N LEU A 14 45.43 7.38 -2.03
CA LEU A 14 44.10 7.83 -1.63
C LEU A 14 43.11 6.69 -1.90
N LEU A 15 42.69 5.97 -0.86
CA LEU A 15 41.51 5.10 -0.96
C LEU A 15 40.27 5.98 -1.07
N ALA A 16 39.71 6.09 -2.28
CA ALA A 16 38.35 6.56 -2.47
C ALA A 16 37.39 5.54 -1.83
N TRP A 17 36.89 5.83 -0.63
CA TRP A 17 35.74 5.13 -0.07
C TRP A 17 34.53 5.50 -0.92
N ALA A 18 34.21 4.67 -1.91
CA ALA A 18 32.88 4.64 -2.48
C ALA A 18 31.94 4.24 -1.33
N GLY A 19 31.27 5.22 -0.73
CA GLY A 19 30.28 4.99 0.31
C GLY A 19 29.17 4.14 -0.28
N VAL A 20 29.20 2.83 -0.02
CA VAL A 20 28.04 1.96 -0.23
C VAL A 20 27.02 2.45 0.79
N GLY A 21 26.05 3.26 0.32
CA GLY A 21 24.92 3.65 1.15
C GLY A 21 24.20 2.38 1.59
N ILE A 22 24.25 2.09 2.89
CA ILE A 22 23.44 1.04 3.48
C ILE A 22 21.99 1.54 3.38
N VAL A 23 21.23 0.99 2.42
CA VAL A 23 19.78 1.23 2.35
C VAL A 23 19.16 0.44 3.49
N GLN A 24 18.84 1.14 4.59
CA GLN A 24 18.10 0.54 5.68
C GLN A 24 16.64 0.40 5.25
N ALA A 25 16.06 -0.79 5.38
CA ALA A 25 14.65 -1.00 5.11
C ALA A 25 13.81 -0.17 6.09
N ASP A 26 12.77 0.48 5.57
CA ASP A 26 11.83 1.22 6.42
C ASP A 26 11.11 0.26 7.37
N THR A 27 10.95 0.66 8.63
CA THR A 27 10.00 0.00 9.52
C THR A 27 8.57 0.30 9.04
N LEU A 28 7.75 -0.73 8.88
CA LEU A 28 6.34 -0.55 8.51
C LEU A 28 5.49 -0.18 9.73
N CYS A 29 4.50 0.67 9.53
CA CYS A 29 3.53 1.03 10.56
C CYS A 29 2.10 1.00 10.04
N SER A 30 1.19 0.48 10.88
CA SER A 30 -0.24 0.35 10.62
C SER A 30 -1.00 0.43 11.94
N LEU A 31 -2.30 0.74 11.88
CA LEU A 31 -3.25 0.61 12.97
C LEU A 31 -3.67 -0.85 13.16
N PRO A 32 -3.86 -1.32 14.41
CA PRO A 32 -4.49 -2.60 14.69
C PRO A 32 -5.90 -2.67 14.08
N PRO A 33 -6.35 -3.83 13.58
CA PRO A 33 -7.72 -4.00 13.10
C PRO A 33 -8.77 -3.64 14.16
N VAL A 34 -9.73 -2.80 13.79
CA VAL A 34 -10.81 -2.31 14.68
C VAL A 34 -11.68 -3.43 15.27
N THR A 35 -11.64 -4.62 14.67
CA THR A 35 -12.41 -5.79 15.10
C THR A 35 -11.76 -6.54 16.27
N TYR A 36 -10.47 -6.35 16.54
CA TYR A 36 -9.73 -7.16 17.52
C TYR A 36 -10.28 -7.04 18.94
N ALA A 37 -10.55 -5.82 19.41
CA ALA A 37 -11.09 -5.61 20.76
C ALA A 37 -12.44 -6.32 20.96
N LYS A 38 -13.35 -6.18 19.98
CA LYS A 38 -14.67 -6.84 20.01
C LYS A 38 -14.53 -8.36 19.94
N ALA A 39 -13.62 -8.86 19.10
CA ALA A 39 -13.37 -10.30 18.98
C ALA A 39 -12.81 -10.91 20.27
N LYS A 40 -11.86 -10.24 20.94
CA LYS A 40 -11.34 -10.68 22.24
C LYS A 40 -12.44 -10.73 23.31
N ALA A 41 -13.32 -9.73 23.34
CA ALA A 41 -14.44 -9.69 24.28
C ALA A 41 -15.50 -10.79 24.01
N ALA A 42 -15.80 -11.05 22.73
CA ALA A 42 -16.77 -12.08 22.34
C ALA A 42 -16.23 -13.51 22.50
N TYR A 43 -14.91 -13.70 22.34
CA TYR A 43 -14.26 -15.01 22.35
C TYR A 43 -13.04 -15.01 23.29
N PRO A 44 -13.26 -14.92 24.62
CA PRO A 44 -12.17 -14.80 25.59
C PRO A 44 -11.21 -16.00 25.58
N ALA A 45 -11.70 -17.20 25.30
CA ALA A 45 -10.86 -18.40 25.18
C ALA A 45 -9.84 -18.31 24.01
N SER A 46 -10.09 -17.46 23.02
CA SER A 46 -9.22 -17.24 21.86
C SER A 46 -8.47 -15.91 21.92
N ALA A 47 -8.63 -15.12 22.99
CA ALA A 47 -8.04 -13.79 23.09
C ALA A 47 -6.50 -13.81 22.96
N PHE A 48 -5.85 -14.83 23.53
CA PHE A 48 -4.40 -15.02 23.45
C PHE A 48 -3.89 -15.14 21.99
N ALA A 49 -4.71 -15.70 21.09
CA ALA A 49 -4.34 -15.84 19.68
C ALA A 49 -4.40 -14.47 18.97
N ILE A 50 -5.39 -13.63 19.30
CA ILE A 50 -5.47 -12.26 18.79
C ILE A 50 -4.32 -11.40 19.35
N GLU A 51 -3.98 -11.56 20.63
CA GLU A 51 -2.82 -10.89 21.25
C GLU A 51 -1.49 -11.33 20.60
N ALA A 52 -1.40 -12.58 20.13
CA ALA A 52 -0.24 -13.02 19.35
C ALA A 52 -0.17 -12.34 17.97
N LEU A 53 -1.32 -12.16 17.29
CA LEU A 53 -1.39 -11.43 16.02
C LEU A 53 -1.08 -9.94 16.18
N GLU A 54 -1.52 -9.30 17.26
CA GLU A 54 -1.27 -7.89 17.57
C GLU A 54 0.22 -7.52 17.67
N LYS A 55 1.11 -8.50 17.84
CA LYS A 55 2.56 -8.28 17.84
C LYS A 55 3.12 -8.00 16.45
N TYR A 56 2.36 -8.30 15.40
CA TYR A 56 2.78 -8.13 14.01
C TYR A 56 1.91 -7.08 13.33
N GLY A 57 2.55 -6.17 12.60
CA GLY A 57 1.84 -5.20 11.79
C GLY A 57 1.11 -5.88 10.63
N ILE A 58 -0.17 -5.59 10.49
CA ILE A 58 -0.97 -5.92 9.30
C ILE A 58 -1.39 -4.59 8.68
N ALA A 59 -1.30 -4.49 7.35
CA ALA A 59 -1.66 -3.27 6.64
C ALA A 59 -3.07 -2.78 7.03
N THR A 60 -3.20 -1.50 7.30
CA THR A 60 -4.49 -0.91 7.67
C THR A 60 -5.38 -0.84 6.45
N TRP A 61 -6.60 -1.38 6.55
CA TRP A 61 -7.61 -1.24 5.51
C TRP A 61 -8.21 0.15 5.57
N TYR A 62 -7.77 1.03 4.68
CA TYR A 62 -8.41 2.32 4.41
C TYR A 62 -9.59 2.03 3.46
N SER A 63 -10.77 1.90 4.05
CA SER A 63 -11.96 1.36 3.41
C SER A 63 -13.13 2.32 3.54
N ASP A 64 -13.94 2.42 2.49
CA ASP A 64 -15.16 3.23 2.48
C ASP A 64 -16.36 2.52 3.14
N ARG A 65 -16.19 1.25 3.55
CA ARG A 65 -17.24 0.47 4.19
C ARG A 65 -17.48 0.96 5.62
N LYS A 66 -18.71 1.30 5.95
CA LYS A 66 -19.12 1.76 7.30
C LYS A 66 -18.74 0.81 8.44
N ALA A 67 -18.67 -0.50 8.16
CA ALA A 67 -18.25 -1.50 9.14
C ALA A 67 -16.79 -1.34 9.61
N ASN A 68 -15.95 -0.68 8.80
CA ASN A 68 -14.56 -0.35 9.12
C ASN A 68 -14.43 0.98 9.88
N GLY A 69 -15.52 1.74 10.03
CA GLY A 69 -15.52 3.06 10.67
C GLY A 69 -15.47 4.21 9.66
N ASP A 70 -15.02 5.37 10.13
CA ASP A 70 -14.79 6.56 9.32
C ASP A 70 -13.38 6.52 8.72
N TYR A 71 -13.30 6.54 7.37
CA TYR A 71 -12.01 6.53 6.68
C TYR A 71 -11.21 7.82 6.95
N ALA A 72 -11.87 8.98 7.12
CA ALA A 72 -11.17 10.24 7.39
C ALA A 72 -10.46 10.19 8.74
N GLN A 73 -11.15 9.64 9.76
CA GLN A 73 -10.55 9.40 11.07
C GLN A 73 -9.41 8.38 10.98
N THR A 74 -9.58 7.31 10.20
CA THR A 74 -8.52 6.30 9.97
C THR A 74 -7.25 6.95 9.41
N ALA A 75 -7.38 7.84 8.43
CA ALA A 75 -6.23 8.55 7.86
C ALA A 75 -5.55 9.48 8.89
N ALA A 76 -6.33 10.19 9.71
CA ALA A 76 -5.79 11.02 10.78
C ALA A 76 -5.06 10.17 11.84
N ASP A 77 -5.64 9.04 12.25
CA ASP A 77 -5.07 8.14 13.26
C ASP A 77 -3.77 7.50 12.79
N LEU A 78 -3.66 7.15 11.50
CA LEU A 78 -2.40 6.66 10.91
C LEU A 78 -1.27 7.68 11.10
N VAL A 79 -1.53 8.96 10.83
CA VAL A 79 -0.53 10.01 10.94
C VAL A 79 -0.19 10.31 12.40
N ALA A 80 -1.19 10.27 13.29
CA ALA A 80 -1.00 10.49 14.72
C ALA A 80 -0.25 9.34 15.40
N THR A 81 -0.47 8.09 14.96
CA THR A 81 0.08 6.89 15.60
C THR A 81 1.44 6.51 15.03
N CYS A 82 1.62 6.60 13.71
CA CYS A 82 2.84 6.11 13.09
C CYS A 82 4.03 7.07 13.27
N PRO A 83 5.23 6.59 13.69
CA PRO A 83 6.45 7.39 13.78
C PRO A 83 6.84 8.04 12.45
N GLN A 84 7.37 9.27 12.47
CA GLN A 84 7.67 10.05 11.26
C GLN A 84 8.62 9.36 10.28
N ASP A 85 9.56 8.57 10.79
CA ASP A 85 10.55 7.81 10.02
C ASP A 85 10.03 6.46 9.49
N SER A 86 8.91 5.97 10.02
CA SER A 86 8.25 4.74 9.55
C SER A 86 7.52 4.93 8.23
N ARG A 87 7.38 3.84 7.47
CA ARG A 87 6.53 3.76 6.28
C ARG A 87 5.14 3.29 6.67
N ILE A 88 4.16 4.16 6.50
CA ILE A 88 2.74 3.80 6.70
C ILE A 88 2.36 2.73 5.68
N SER A 89 1.67 1.66 6.10
CA SER A 89 1.22 0.58 5.20
C SER A 89 -0.31 0.50 5.22
N VAL A 90 -0.93 0.70 4.05
CA VAL A 90 -2.38 0.71 3.89
C VAL A 90 -2.84 -0.10 2.68
N VAL A 91 -3.98 -0.76 2.83
CA VAL A 91 -4.79 -1.27 1.71
C VAL A 91 -5.80 -0.19 1.37
N VAL A 92 -5.74 0.36 0.17
CA VAL A 92 -6.73 1.31 -0.35
C VAL A 92 -7.86 0.49 -0.97
N TYR A 93 -9.06 0.58 -0.39
CA TYR A 93 -10.20 -0.23 -0.78
C TYR A 93 -11.48 0.60 -0.76
N GLY A 94 -11.65 1.42 -1.80
CA GLY A 94 -12.74 2.38 -1.92
C GLY A 94 -13.33 2.49 -3.30
N LEU A 95 -13.00 1.59 -4.25
CA LEU A 95 -13.60 1.63 -5.59
C LEU A 95 -15.14 1.65 -5.54
N PRO A 96 -15.80 2.51 -6.34
CA PRO A 96 -17.24 2.42 -6.55
C PRO A 96 -17.56 1.14 -7.30
N ASN A 97 -18.67 0.48 -6.96
CA ASN A 97 -19.06 -0.82 -7.50
C ASN A 97 -17.97 -1.91 -7.36
N LYS A 98 -17.12 -1.83 -6.31
CA LYS A 98 -16.11 -2.86 -6.01
C LYS A 98 -16.70 -4.25 -5.81
N ASP A 99 -15.87 -5.26 -6.04
CA ASP A 99 -16.20 -6.69 -6.01
C ASP A 99 -17.40 -7.04 -6.92
N CYS A 100 -17.41 -6.50 -8.15
CA CYS A 100 -18.53 -6.59 -9.08
C CYS A 100 -19.00 -8.02 -9.39
N ALA A 101 -18.11 -9.02 -9.26
CA ALA A 101 -18.43 -10.42 -9.45
C ALA A 101 -19.20 -11.03 -8.25
N ALA A 102 -18.83 -10.67 -7.03
CA ALA A 102 -19.41 -11.23 -5.80
C ALA A 102 -20.58 -10.39 -5.25
N LYS A 103 -20.63 -9.08 -5.54
CA LYS A 103 -21.66 -8.10 -5.09
C LYS A 103 -21.83 -7.90 -3.58
N GLU A 104 -21.20 -8.71 -2.73
CA GLU A 104 -21.36 -8.65 -1.26
C GLU A 104 -20.71 -7.41 -0.60
N SER A 105 -19.71 -6.80 -1.25
CA SER A 105 -18.94 -5.70 -0.65
C SER A 105 -19.48 -4.30 -0.93
N ALA A 106 -20.52 -4.18 -1.78
CA ALA A 106 -21.21 -2.91 -2.00
C ALA A 106 -22.05 -2.49 -0.76
N VAL A 107 -22.47 -3.45 0.07
CA VAL A 107 -23.30 -3.17 1.24
C VAL A 107 -22.52 -2.33 2.27
N GLY A 108 -23.05 -1.15 2.56
CA GLY A 108 -22.47 -0.21 3.52
C GLY A 108 -21.31 0.62 2.98
N SER A 109 -21.06 0.59 1.66
CA SER A 109 -20.06 1.44 0.98
C SER A 109 -20.51 2.90 0.97
N THR A 110 -19.58 3.82 1.18
CA THR A 110 -19.85 5.27 1.13
C THR A 110 -19.41 5.90 -0.17
N VAL A 111 -18.49 5.27 -0.91
CA VAL A 111 -18.07 5.71 -2.24
C VAL A 111 -18.99 5.08 -3.28
N GLN A 112 -19.77 5.91 -3.98
CA GLN A 112 -20.79 5.45 -4.93
C GLN A 112 -20.54 5.93 -6.37
N SER A 113 -19.57 6.82 -6.57
CA SER A 113 -19.22 7.40 -7.86
C SER A 113 -17.72 7.64 -7.98
N ALA A 114 -17.26 7.93 -9.20
CA ALA A 114 -15.88 8.34 -9.45
C ALA A 114 -15.51 9.64 -8.70
N ALA A 115 -16.46 10.57 -8.55
CA ALA A 115 -16.26 11.81 -7.80
C ALA A 115 -16.08 11.53 -6.30
N ASP A 116 -16.88 10.62 -5.73
CA ASP A 116 -16.74 10.20 -4.34
C ASP A 116 -15.39 9.50 -4.13
N TYR A 117 -14.94 8.70 -5.09
CA TYR A 117 -13.65 8.01 -5.04
C TYR A 117 -12.49 9.00 -5.03
N VAL A 118 -12.55 10.05 -5.85
CA VAL A 118 -11.58 11.15 -5.82
C VAL A 118 -11.58 11.85 -4.45
N ALA A 119 -12.75 12.12 -3.85
CA ALA A 119 -12.84 12.72 -2.51
C ALA A 119 -12.25 11.80 -1.42
N PHE A 120 -12.54 10.51 -1.49
CA PHE A 120 -11.98 9.48 -0.61
C PHE A 120 -10.45 9.42 -0.69
N LEU A 121 -9.88 9.43 -1.89
CA LEU A 121 -8.43 9.45 -2.10
C LEU A 121 -7.80 10.76 -1.66
N ASN A 122 -8.43 11.90 -1.93
CA ASN A 122 -7.94 13.21 -1.51
C ASN A 122 -7.91 13.35 0.02
N THR A 123 -8.85 12.72 0.73
CA THR A 123 -8.84 12.67 2.19
C THR A 123 -7.58 11.95 2.70
N LEU A 124 -7.25 10.80 2.10
CA LEU A 124 -6.05 10.03 2.43
C LEU A 124 -4.78 10.83 2.12
N THR A 125 -4.63 11.32 0.88
CA THR A 125 -3.41 12.01 0.46
C THR A 125 -3.18 13.32 1.23
N SER A 126 -4.25 14.05 1.56
CA SER A 126 -4.15 15.28 2.35
C SER A 126 -3.69 15.00 3.78
N ALA A 127 -4.20 13.95 4.42
CA ALA A 127 -3.78 13.56 5.76
C ALA A 127 -2.31 13.10 5.78
N ILE A 128 -1.93 12.24 4.84
CA ILE A 128 -0.58 11.65 4.77
C ILE A 128 0.48 12.69 4.41
N GLY A 129 0.15 13.66 3.55
CA GLY A 129 1.11 14.63 3.03
C GLY A 129 2.30 13.94 2.34
N ASN A 130 3.52 14.34 2.70
CA ASN A 130 4.76 13.80 2.13
C ASN A 130 5.36 12.64 2.94
N ARG A 131 4.63 12.02 3.87
CA ARG A 131 5.16 10.91 4.67
C ARG A 131 5.44 9.67 3.81
N LYS A 132 6.39 8.84 4.23
CA LYS A 132 6.61 7.53 3.62
C LYS A 132 5.35 6.68 3.77
N ILE A 133 4.86 6.16 2.66
CA ILE A 133 3.66 5.32 2.62
C ILE A 133 3.79 4.23 1.56
N MET A 134 3.20 3.07 1.84
CA MET A 134 3.01 1.95 0.95
C MET A 134 1.51 1.73 0.78
N TYR A 135 1.03 1.86 -0.44
CA TYR A 135 -0.34 1.59 -0.84
C TYR A 135 -0.41 0.21 -1.50
N ILE A 136 -1.22 -0.69 -0.95
CA ILE A 136 -1.75 -1.84 -1.70
C ILE A 136 -3.05 -1.35 -2.32
N LEU A 137 -3.08 -1.20 -3.64
CA LEU A 137 -4.15 -0.50 -4.34
C LEU A 137 -5.21 -1.47 -4.84
N GLU A 138 -6.42 -1.28 -4.32
CA GLU A 138 -7.69 -1.85 -4.79
C GLU A 138 -7.60 -3.36 -5.10
N PRO A 139 -7.58 -4.20 -4.05
CA PRO A 139 -7.66 -5.65 -4.18
C PRO A 139 -8.71 -6.09 -5.20
N ASP A 140 -8.35 -7.10 -5.99
CA ASP A 140 -9.19 -7.76 -6.98
C ASP A 140 -9.50 -6.94 -8.24
N ALA A 141 -9.26 -5.62 -8.25
CA ALA A 141 -9.71 -4.74 -9.34
C ALA A 141 -9.09 -5.09 -10.70
N ILE A 142 -7.77 -5.33 -10.75
CA ILE A 142 -7.11 -5.75 -12.00
C ILE A 142 -7.52 -7.17 -12.38
N GLY A 143 -7.69 -8.06 -11.40
CA GLY A 143 -8.15 -9.42 -11.65
C GLY A 143 -9.54 -9.46 -12.27
N LEU A 144 -10.45 -8.61 -11.79
CA LEU A 144 -11.81 -8.44 -12.31
C LEU A 144 -11.86 -7.66 -13.63
N LEU A 145 -10.86 -6.83 -13.93
CA LEU A 145 -10.66 -6.26 -15.28
C LEU A 145 -10.16 -7.31 -16.28
N ALA A 146 -9.38 -8.29 -15.81
CA ALA A 146 -8.86 -9.36 -16.66
C ALA A 146 -9.84 -10.52 -16.85
N ASP A 147 -10.96 -10.53 -16.12
CA ASP A 147 -11.97 -11.57 -16.22
C ASP A 147 -12.74 -11.53 -17.55
N THR A 148 -13.45 -12.61 -17.85
CA THR A 148 -14.27 -12.72 -19.08
C THR A 148 -15.70 -12.22 -18.91
N THR A 149 -16.11 -11.86 -17.69
CA THR A 149 -17.46 -11.36 -17.42
C THR A 149 -17.61 -9.90 -17.83
N GLY A 150 -16.51 -9.15 -17.88
CA GLY A 150 -16.49 -7.73 -18.22
C GLY A 150 -17.04 -6.84 -17.11
N CYS A 151 -17.19 -7.36 -15.88
CA CYS A 151 -17.76 -6.59 -14.79
C CYS A 151 -16.84 -5.43 -14.39
N GLY A 152 -15.51 -5.63 -14.37
CA GLY A 152 -14.55 -4.57 -14.05
C GLY A 152 -14.57 -3.43 -15.05
N GLN A 153 -14.69 -3.73 -16.36
CA GLN A 153 -14.87 -2.72 -17.40
C GLN A 153 -16.16 -1.93 -17.20
N SER A 154 -17.27 -2.65 -16.98
CA SER A 154 -18.60 -2.03 -16.80
C SER A 154 -18.68 -1.15 -15.54
N ALA A 155 -17.94 -1.53 -14.49
CA ALA A 155 -17.82 -0.77 -13.25
C ALA A 155 -16.81 0.41 -13.34
N GLY A 156 -16.09 0.55 -14.46
CA GLY A 156 -15.16 1.65 -14.67
C GLY A 156 -13.86 1.54 -13.88
N TYR A 157 -13.42 0.33 -13.52
CA TYR A 157 -12.23 0.14 -12.69
C TYR A 157 -10.97 0.74 -13.30
N LEU A 158 -10.76 0.60 -14.62
CA LEU A 158 -9.55 1.10 -15.28
C LEU A 158 -9.37 2.61 -15.09
N ALA A 159 -10.42 3.40 -15.35
CA ALA A 159 -10.36 4.86 -15.23
C ALA A 159 -10.17 5.31 -13.77
N ASN A 160 -10.82 4.62 -12.82
CA ASN A 160 -10.65 4.90 -11.40
C ASN A 160 -9.24 4.54 -10.91
N LEU A 161 -8.67 3.41 -11.33
CA LEU A 161 -7.30 3.01 -10.99
C LEU A 161 -6.26 4.00 -11.54
N GLN A 162 -6.42 4.45 -12.78
CA GLN A 162 -5.56 5.50 -13.36
C GLN A 162 -5.65 6.81 -12.55
N THR A 163 -6.87 7.17 -12.11
CA THR A 163 -7.09 8.33 -11.24
C THR A 163 -6.40 8.15 -9.89
N ALA A 164 -6.52 6.97 -9.26
CA ALA A 164 -5.85 6.65 -8.00
C ALA A 164 -4.33 6.73 -8.12
N ILE A 165 -3.73 6.10 -9.13
CA ILE A 165 -2.29 6.14 -9.36
C ILE A 165 -1.82 7.60 -9.53
N SER A 166 -2.53 8.41 -10.31
CA SER A 166 -2.21 9.82 -10.51
C SER A 166 -2.27 10.65 -9.22
N LEU A 167 -3.27 10.41 -8.35
CA LEU A 167 -3.39 11.14 -7.08
C LEU A 167 -2.37 10.67 -6.03
N LEU A 168 -2.21 9.36 -5.88
CA LEU A 168 -1.33 8.76 -4.86
C LEU A 168 0.16 9.00 -5.16
N SER A 169 0.54 9.04 -6.44
CA SER A 169 1.93 9.26 -6.87
C SER A 169 2.42 10.70 -6.70
N LYS A 170 1.55 11.66 -6.37
CA LYS A 170 1.95 13.05 -6.06
C LYS A 170 2.86 13.13 -4.83
N ASN A 171 2.77 12.16 -3.92
CA ASN A 171 3.72 12.02 -2.83
C ASN A 171 4.95 11.25 -3.33
N GLU A 172 6.09 11.92 -3.47
CA GLU A 172 7.34 11.32 -3.95
C GLU A 172 7.87 10.20 -3.03
N ASN A 173 7.41 10.13 -1.78
CA ASN A 173 7.77 9.07 -0.83
C ASN A 173 6.80 7.86 -0.87
N ALA A 174 5.77 7.90 -1.71
CA ALA A 174 4.80 6.82 -1.86
C ALA A 174 5.36 5.64 -2.67
N GLN A 175 5.00 4.44 -2.24
CA GLN A 175 5.13 3.22 -3.03
C GLN A 175 3.73 2.67 -3.30
N ILE A 176 3.41 2.39 -4.56
CA ILE A 176 2.10 1.87 -4.98
C ILE A 176 2.29 0.46 -5.51
N TYR A 177 1.66 -0.51 -4.85
CA TYR A 177 1.59 -1.91 -5.24
C TYR A 177 0.17 -2.17 -5.72
N LEU A 178 0.01 -2.35 -7.03
CA LEU A 178 -1.27 -2.66 -7.64
C LEU A 178 -1.60 -4.15 -7.39
N ASP A 179 -2.75 -4.44 -6.79
CA ASP A 179 -3.20 -5.82 -6.66
C ASP A 179 -3.59 -6.39 -8.03
N VAL A 180 -3.17 -7.62 -8.30
CA VAL A 180 -3.36 -8.28 -9.60
C VAL A 180 -4.27 -9.51 -9.52
N GLY A 181 -4.87 -9.79 -8.36
CA GLY A 181 -5.68 -10.98 -8.10
C GLY A 181 -4.89 -12.28 -8.26
N TYR A 182 -4.49 -12.90 -7.16
CA TYR A 182 -3.58 -14.07 -7.21
C TYR A 182 -4.07 -15.20 -8.12
N TRP A 183 -5.40 -15.41 -8.23
CA TRP A 183 -6.02 -16.45 -9.05
C TRP A 183 -5.79 -16.24 -10.55
N THR A 184 -5.49 -15.02 -11.00
CA THR A 184 -5.19 -14.75 -12.41
C THR A 184 -3.84 -15.30 -12.84
N LEU A 185 -2.96 -15.60 -11.88
CA LEU A 185 -1.59 -16.05 -12.14
C LEU A 185 -1.50 -17.55 -12.42
N GLU A 186 -2.57 -18.31 -12.18
CA GLU A 186 -2.60 -19.75 -12.40
C GLU A 186 -2.50 -20.14 -13.88
N TYR A 187 -3.11 -19.34 -14.77
CA TYR A 187 -3.19 -19.66 -16.20
C TYR A 187 -2.49 -18.61 -17.08
N PRO A 188 -1.80 -19.02 -18.17
CA PRO A 188 -1.14 -18.07 -19.09
C PRO A 188 -2.08 -17.04 -19.71
N ALA A 189 -3.32 -17.41 -20.00
CA ALA A 189 -4.29 -16.51 -20.63
C ALA A 189 -4.67 -15.35 -19.69
N SER A 190 -5.02 -15.64 -18.43
CA SER A 190 -5.40 -14.63 -17.44
C SER A 190 -4.21 -13.77 -17.02
N SER A 191 -3.03 -14.36 -16.83
CA SER A 191 -1.81 -13.60 -16.51
C SER A 191 -1.37 -12.69 -17.67
N THR A 192 -1.55 -13.12 -18.93
CA THR A 192 -1.31 -12.26 -20.10
C THR A 192 -2.33 -11.11 -20.19
N ALA A 193 -3.60 -11.37 -19.87
CA ALA A 193 -4.63 -10.33 -19.82
C ALA A 193 -4.29 -9.27 -18.77
N VAL A 194 -3.94 -9.68 -17.54
CA VAL A 194 -3.41 -8.79 -16.49
C VAL A 194 -2.22 -8.00 -16.99
N ALA A 195 -1.21 -8.66 -17.57
CA ALA A 195 -0.01 -8.01 -18.09
C ALA A 195 -0.33 -6.96 -19.16
N ASN A 196 -1.39 -7.12 -19.95
CA ASN A 196 -1.81 -6.14 -20.94
C ASN A 196 -2.56 -4.94 -20.33
N ILE A 197 -3.23 -5.13 -19.20
CA ILE A 197 -3.92 -4.04 -18.49
C ILE A 197 -2.92 -3.13 -17.76
N VAL A 198 -1.84 -3.72 -17.20
CA VAL A 198 -0.86 -2.98 -16.36
C VAL A 198 0.32 -2.37 -17.12
N LYS A 199 0.43 -2.61 -18.43
CA LYS A 199 1.45 -1.98 -19.30
C LYS A 199 1.16 -0.50 -19.51
#